data_AF-A0A1G9GDD6-F1
#
_entry.id   AF-A0A1G9GDD6-F1
#
_cell.length_a   1.000
_cell.length_b   1.000
_cell.length_c   1.000
_cell.angle_alpha   90.00
_cell.angle_beta   90.00
_cell.angle_gamma   90.00
#
_symmetry.space_group_name_H-M   'P 1'
#
loop_
_entity.id
_entity.type
_entity.pdbx_description
1 polymer ?
#
loop_
_entity_poly.entity_id
_entity_poly.type
_entity_poly.pdbx_seq_one_letter_code
_entity_poly.pdbx_strand_id
1 'polypeptide(L)'
;MTFPPNGSAMPPAPPAPAAPTLPAVPPQGAPPPAAVPERRSARAELTDRLRSASTTEPGRLRIIGAVIAVLVIAFGAVTAWQMADRSSAADDVLHRSQPLSADAAAIYGSLADANTAAASGFLAAGRQPADGVTDQQQKQLNAEYQRVTNARFQKDLDTAAEKLSTAAASSRGKGKSAEYIAQLNRLLPEYAERIETARTYNRQGLPLGGAYLRNANDLMQKEMLPAAKLLYDAEKKQLDADYSDAKSYPWPAIGLGVVVLVVLVRAQLRNYRRTNRVFNHGLVAATAASTVVLLWLAVGHTVAFSGLSSSYDEGVRSLNTLNDARISILQARGGENLTLVARGAVTVDGKDVYEIGFQEQMDALGDDTAKRAGTLAAALDTAEDAAGKKYVKDTMGAVKAWQERHAEARKADRGGDYDGALSRVVGELKQKPTGECFDVADAALAKAIDHEQKDFRSAAEDGRGAMTGLPVGAAVLAVLAATGAVLGIGRRLSEYR
;
A
#
# COMPACT_ATOMS: atom_id res chain seq x y z
N MET A 1 22.61 -75.52 18.99
CA MET A 1 23.04 -75.59 20.41
C MET A 1 21.95 -74.90 21.22
N THR A 2 20.92 -75.64 21.62
CA THR A 2 20.79 -76.55 22.80
C THR A 2 20.02 -75.84 23.93
N PHE A 3 18.69 -76.04 23.90
CA PHE A 3 17.79 -76.26 25.05
C PHE A 3 18.25 -77.52 25.84
N PRO A 4 17.59 -77.98 26.94
CA PRO A 4 16.84 -77.39 28.08
C PRO A 4 17.38 -78.06 29.40
N PRO A 5 16.64 -78.52 30.45
CA PRO A 5 15.27 -78.31 30.95
C PRO A 5 15.09 -78.12 32.49
N ASN A 6 13.84 -77.80 32.86
CA ASN A 6 13.23 -77.98 34.18
C ASN A 6 13.26 -79.45 34.66
N GLY A 7 13.21 -79.67 35.99
CA GLY A 7 12.82 -80.97 36.54
C GLY A 7 12.93 -81.13 38.05
N SER A 8 11.79 -80.98 38.73
CA SER A 8 11.21 -81.92 39.70
C SER A 8 11.80 -82.09 41.12
N ALA A 9 10.85 -82.23 42.04
CA ALA A 9 10.94 -82.29 43.49
C ALA A 9 11.60 -83.56 44.07
N MET A 10 12.06 -83.47 45.34
CA MET A 10 12.46 -84.60 46.17
C MET A 10 11.56 -84.72 47.44
N PRO A 11 11.32 -85.95 47.96
CA PRO A 11 10.35 -86.26 49.02
C PRO A 11 10.89 -86.11 50.47
N PRO A 12 10.04 -86.28 51.51
CA PRO A 12 10.30 -85.82 52.88
C PRO A 12 11.08 -86.83 53.74
N ALA A 13 11.71 -86.34 54.82
CA ALA A 13 12.36 -87.16 55.85
C ALA A 13 11.86 -86.80 57.28
N PRO A 14 11.95 -87.75 58.25
CA PRO A 14 11.07 -87.92 59.42
C PRO A 14 11.44 -87.09 60.68
N PRO A 15 10.61 -87.10 61.75
CA PRO A 15 10.70 -86.14 62.85
C PRO A 15 11.46 -86.63 64.12
N ALA A 16 11.71 -85.65 65.01
CA ALA A 16 12.04 -85.71 66.45
C ALA A 16 13.54 -85.50 66.84
N PRO A 17 13.87 -85.01 68.07
CA PRO A 17 13.02 -84.68 69.22
C PRO A 17 13.13 -83.24 69.77
N ALA A 18 12.16 -82.88 70.60
CA ALA A 18 12.03 -81.59 71.30
C ALA A 18 12.90 -81.52 72.58
N ALA A 19 13.50 -80.35 72.81
CA ALA A 19 14.06 -79.88 74.10
C ALA A 19 14.09 -78.32 74.10
N PRO A 20 14.27 -77.63 75.24
CA PRO A 20 13.19 -76.88 75.88
C PRO A 20 13.18 -75.37 75.61
N THR A 21 12.03 -74.78 75.90
CA THR A 21 11.65 -73.37 75.82
C THR A 21 12.54 -72.42 76.64
N LEU A 22 13.07 -71.39 75.98
CA LEU A 22 13.52 -70.14 76.61
C LEU A 22 12.57 -69.00 76.21
N PRO A 23 12.19 -68.09 77.14
CA PRO A 23 11.24 -67.01 76.87
C PRO A 23 11.80 -65.99 75.86
N ALA A 24 10.93 -65.59 74.93
CA ALA A 24 11.23 -64.76 73.77
C ALA A 24 11.63 -63.32 74.15
N VAL A 25 12.78 -62.87 73.62
CA VAL A 25 13.18 -61.46 73.55
C VAL A 25 12.69 -60.90 72.21
N PRO A 26 11.92 -59.79 72.16
CA PRO A 26 11.45 -59.21 70.90
C PRO A 26 12.61 -58.68 70.05
N PRO A 27 12.59 -58.88 68.72
CA PRO A 27 13.61 -58.35 67.82
C PRO A 27 13.50 -56.82 67.70
N GLN A 28 14.59 -56.10 67.97
CA GLN A 28 14.74 -54.70 67.60
C GLN A 28 14.86 -54.59 66.08
N GLY A 29 13.87 -53.99 65.44
CA GLY A 29 13.82 -53.77 63.99
C GLY A 29 14.91 -52.80 63.53
N ALA A 30 15.49 -53.11 62.37
CA ALA A 30 16.36 -52.20 61.63
C ALA A 30 15.61 -50.90 61.26
N PRO A 31 16.27 -49.73 61.28
CA PRO A 31 15.64 -48.49 60.84
C PRO A 31 15.26 -48.57 59.35
N PRO A 32 14.11 -48.03 58.94
CA PRO A 32 13.65 -48.08 57.56
C PRO A 32 14.56 -47.26 56.63
N PRO A 33 14.65 -47.60 55.33
CA PRO A 33 15.35 -46.78 54.35
C PRO A 33 14.70 -45.40 54.26
N ALA A 34 15.51 -44.34 54.25
CA ALA A 34 15.02 -42.98 54.08
C ALA A 34 14.23 -42.87 52.77
N ALA A 35 12.96 -42.47 52.88
CA ALA A 35 12.10 -42.25 51.73
C ALA A 35 12.72 -41.19 50.81
N VAL A 36 13.02 -41.58 49.57
CA VAL A 36 13.40 -40.62 48.52
C VAL A 36 12.18 -39.74 48.28
N PRO A 37 12.27 -38.40 48.42
CA PRO A 37 11.10 -37.56 48.20
C PRO A 37 10.65 -37.71 46.74
N GLU A 38 9.37 -38.02 46.55
CA GLU A 38 8.73 -38.02 45.23
C GLU A 38 9.03 -36.69 44.55
N ARG A 39 9.67 -36.75 43.37
CA ARG A 39 9.85 -35.59 42.51
C ARG A 39 8.48 -35.13 42.01
N ARG A 40 7.82 -34.28 42.79
CA ARG A 40 6.60 -33.59 42.36
C ARG A 40 6.89 -32.77 41.11
N SER A 41 5.92 -32.69 40.21
CA SER A 41 6.05 -31.88 39.00
C SER A 41 6.25 -30.41 39.36
N ALA A 42 7.11 -29.70 38.62
CA ALA A 42 7.41 -28.28 38.86
C ALA A 42 6.15 -27.40 38.92
N ARG A 43 5.07 -27.79 38.22
CA ARG A 43 3.77 -27.11 38.29
C ARG A 43 3.08 -27.28 39.64
N ALA A 44 3.06 -28.48 40.21
CA ALA A 44 2.44 -28.74 41.50
C ALA A 44 3.16 -28.00 42.63
N GLU A 45 4.50 -27.95 42.58
CA GLU A 45 5.31 -27.24 43.56
C GLU A 45 5.15 -25.70 43.45
N LEU A 46 5.02 -25.18 42.22
CA LEU A 46 4.71 -23.76 41.98
C LEU A 46 3.34 -23.39 42.54
N THR A 47 2.32 -24.24 42.34
CA THR A 47 0.97 -23.99 42.86
C THR A 47 0.90 -24.00 44.38
N ASP A 48 1.62 -24.92 45.05
CA ASP A 48 1.64 -25.00 46.51
C ASP A 48 2.40 -23.82 47.14
N ARG A 49 3.51 -23.37 46.52
CA ARG A 49 4.23 -22.16 46.94
C ARG A 49 3.40 -20.88 46.75
N LEU A 50 2.60 -20.79 45.69
CA LEU A 50 1.66 -19.67 45.50
C LEU A 50 0.53 -19.69 46.55
N ARG A 51 0.08 -20.89 46.95
CA ARG A 51 -0.97 -21.09 47.96
C ARG A 51 -0.50 -20.82 49.39
N SER A 52 0.74 -21.18 49.74
CA SER A 52 1.32 -20.85 51.05
C SER A 52 1.78 -19.39 51.16
N ALA A 53 2.21 -18.78 50.05
CA ALA A 53 2.53 -17.35 50.01
C ALA A 53 1.29 -16.44 50.15
N SER A 54 0.09 -16.92 49.80
CA SER A 54 -1.14 -16.10 49.87
C SER A 54 -1.72 -15.95 51.28
N THR A 55 -1.23 -16.73 52.25
CA THR A 55 -1.67 -16.68 53.66
C THR A 55 -0.84 -15.71 54.53
N THR A 56 0.35 -15.29 54.10
CA THR A 56 1.22 -14.35 54.83
C THR A 56 1.28 -12.97 54.17
N GLU A 57 1.35 -11.88 54.95
CA GLU A 57 1.45 -10.52 54.38
C GLU A 57 2.67 -10.30 53.45
N PRO A 58 3.87 -10.83 53.74
CA PRO A 58 5.02 -10.76 52.83
C PRO A 58 4.80 -11.49 51.51
N GLY A 59 4.12 -12.64 51.53
CA GLY A 59 3.84 -13.41 50.32
C GLY A 59 2.77 -12.75 49.44
N ARG A 60 1.76 -12.09 50.04
CA ARG A 60 0.78 -11.27 49.30
C ARG A 60 1.44 -10.09 48.57
N LEU A 61 2.42 -9.42 49.17
CA LEU A 61 3.17 -8.34 48.52
C LEU A 61 4.01 -8.84 47.33
N ARG A 62 4.60 -10.03 47.43
CA ARG A 62 5.33 -10.66 46.32
C ARG A 62 4.43 -11.00 45.14
N ILE A 63 3.23 -11.54 45.41
CA ILE A 63 2.25 -11.86 44.36
C ILE A 63 1.79 -10.58 43.65
N ILE A 64 1.42 -9.53 44.40
CA ILE A 64 1.01 -8.24 43.82
C ILE A 64 2.15 -7.66 42.96
N GLY A 65 3.38 -7.71 43.45
CA GLY A 65 4.54 -7.27 42.70
C GLY A 65 4.79 -8.04 41.41
N ALA A 66 4.68 -9.36 41.47
CA ALA A 66 4.81 -10.22 40.29
C ALA A 66 3.70 -9.92 39.27
N VAL A 67 2.45 -9.76 39.71
CA VAL A 67 1.32 -9.42 38.84
C VAL A 67 1.53 -8.05 38.17
N ILE A 68 1.95 -7.04 38.93
CA ILE A 68 2.26 -5.70 38.37
C ILE A 68 3.40 -5.79 37.35
N ALA A 69 4.48 -6.50 37.67
CA ALA A 69 5.61 -6.65 36.75
C ALA A 69 5.18 -7.34 35.44
N VAL A 70 4.39 -8.41 35.52
CA VAL A 70 3.85 -9.10 34.34
C VAL A 70 2.94 -8.19 33.53
N LEU A 71 2.05 -7.43 34.18
CA LEU A 71 1.14 -6.51 33.47
C LEU A 71 1.90 -5.37 32.77
N VAL A 72 2.93 -4.81 33.42
CA VAL A 72 3.78 -3.75 32.82
C VAL A 72 4.57 -4.29 31.64
N ILE A 73 5.14 -5.50 31.75
CA ILE A 73 5.86 -6.16 30.64
C ILE A 73 4.89 -6.44 29.49
N ALA A 74 3.70 -6.98 29.78
CA ALA A 74 2.68 -7.25 28.78
C ALA A 74 2.23 -5.96 28.07
N PHE A 75 2.00 -4.87 28.82
CA PHE A 75 1.66 -3.57 28.26
C PHE A 75 2.76 -3.04 27.34
N GLY A 76 4.02 -3.10 27.79
CA GLY A 76 5.17 -2.72 26.98
C GLY A 76 5.29 -3.53 25.69
N ALA A 77 5.17 -4.85 25.78
CA ALA A 77 5.27 -5.76 24.64
C ALA A 77 4.14 -5.55 23.62
N VAL A 78 2.89 -5.45 24.08
CA VAL A 78 1.71 -5.19 23.23
C VAL A 78 1.79 -3.83 22.57
N THR A 79 2.27 -2.81 23.31
CA THR A 79 2.49 -1.46 22.76
C THR A 79 3.58 -1.47 21.71
N ALA A 80 4.74 -2.06 22.01
CA ALA A 80 5.86 -2.13 21.06
C ALA A 80 5.48 -2.87 19.78
N TRP A 81 4.77 -4.00 19.90
CA TRP A 81 4.28 -4.76 18.74
C TRP A 81 3.31 -3.95 17.87
N GLN A 82 2.28 -3.35 18.47
CA GLN A 82 1.29 -2.56 17.73
C GLN A 82 1.87 -1.29 17.10
N MET A 83 2.87 -0.67 17.73
CA MET A 83 3.56 0.49 17.17
C MET A 83 4.52 0.10 16.05
N ALA A 84 5.21 -1.04 16.17
CA ALA A 84 6.08 -1.55 15.12
C ALA A 84 5.29 -1.90 13.85
N ASP A 85 4.15 -2.57 14.02
CA ASP A 85 3.24 -2.93 12.92
C ASP A 85 2.73 -1.69 12.17
N ARG A 86 2.25 -0.67 12.91
CA ARG A 86 1.80 0.61 12.33
C ARG A 86 2.93 1.40 11.67
N SER A 87 4.11 1.42 12.29
CA SER A 87 5.28 2.08 11.71
C SER A 87 5.73 1.40 10.42
N SER A 88 5.59 0.07 10.31
CA SER A 88 5.85 -0.67 9.08
C SER A 88 4.80 -0.34 8.02
N ALA A 89 3.51 -0.34 8.37
CA ALA A 89 2.45 0.00 7.44
C ALA A 89 2.58 1.44 6.91
N ALA A 90 2.92 2.41 7.76
CA ALA A 90 3.21 3.78 7.34
C ALA A 90 4.46 3.90 6.46
N ASP A 91 5.48 3.05 6.68
CA ASP A 91 6.65 2.95 5.81
C ASP A 91 6.30 2.37 4.43
N ASP A 92 5.49 1.32 4.42
CA ASP A 92 5.02 0.66 3.20
C ASP A 92 4.19 1.63 2.34
N VAL A 93 3.32 2.46 2.94
CA VAL A 93 2.58 3.52 2.22
C VAL A 93 3.53 4.44 1.45
N LEU A 94 4.60 4.91 2.11
CA LEU A 94 5.55 5.87 1.56
C LEU A 94 6.50 5.27 0.52
N HIS A 95 7.10 4.12 0.83
CA HIS A 95 8.24 3.59 0.09
C HIS A 95 7.87 2.44 -0.85
N ARG A 96 6.63 1.94 -0.78
CA ARG A 96 6.21 0.79 -1.57
C ARG A 96 4.88 1.04 -2.27
N SER A 97 3.79 1.19 -1.54
CA SER A 97 2.45 1.11 -2.10
C SER A 97 2.04 2.37 -2.87
N GLN A 98 2.39 3.57 -2.39
CA GLN A 98 2.14 4.77 -3.18
C GLN A 98 3.03 4.85 -4.44
N PRO A 99 4.36 4.61 -4.37
CA PRO A 99 5.19 4.55 -5.56
C PRO A 99 4.70 3.52 -6.58
N LEU A 100 4.25 2.34 -6.14
CA LEU A 100 3.69 1.32 -7.04
C LEU A 100 2.39 1.75 -7.69
N SER A 101 1.50 2.40 -6.95
CA SER A 101 0.26 2.96 -7.52
C SER A 101 0.55 4.05 -8.55
N ALA A 102 1.52 4.94 -8.25
CA ALA A 102 1.96 5.98 -9.17
C ALA A 102 2.64 5.40 -10.43
N ASP A 103 3.49 4.39 -10.27
CA ASP A 103 4.13 3.68 -11.39
C ASP A 103 3.10 2.95 -12.25
N ALA A 104 2.07 2.35 -11.65
CA ALA A 104 0.97 1.73 -12.40
C ALA A 104 0.16 2.75 -13.22
N ALA A 105 -0.13 3.93 -12.66
CA ALA A 105 -0.73 5.03 -13.40
C ALA A 105 0.18 5.51 -14.55
N ALA A 106 1.50 5.61 -14.31
CA ALA A 106 2.48 6.01 -15.30
C ALA A 106 2.62 4.98 -16.44
N ILE A 107 2.53 3.67 -16.14
CA ILE A 107 2.49 2.60 -17.16
C ILE A 107 1.30 2.82 -18.07
N TYR A 108 0.09 2.96 -17.51
CA TYR A 108 -1.10 3.22 -18.30
C TYR A 108 -0.93 4.48 -19.17
N GLY A 109 -0.50 5.58 -18.53
CA GLY A 109 -0.34 6.87 -19.20
C GLY A 109 0.65 6.80 -20.36
N SER A 110 1.79 6.15 -20.16
CA SER A 110 2.82 6.00 -21.19
C SER A 110 2.35 5.11 -22.34
N LEU A 111 1.63 4.02 -22.07
CA LEU A 111 1.07 3.17 -23.13
C LEU A 111 0.03 3.91 -23.99
N ALA A 112 -0.86 4.66 -23.34
CA ALA A 112 -1.89 5.42 -24.04
C ALA A 112 -1.29 6.61 -24.82
N ASP A 113 -0.28 7.28 -24.26
CA ASP A 113 0.42 8.38 -24.94
C ASP A 113 1.25 7.88 -26.12
N ALA A 114 1.95 6.75 -25.98
CA ALA A 114 2.63 6.10 -27.09
C ALA A 114 1.66 5.81 -28.25
N ASN A 115 0.48 5.27 -27.95
CA ASN A 115 -0.54 5.01 -28.98
C ASN A 115 -1.05 6.29 -29.66
N THR A 116 -1.27 7.33 -28.87
CA THR A 116 -1.62 8.66 -29.38
C THR A 116 -0.54 9.24 -30.29
N ALA A 117 0.73 9.16 -29.88
CA ALA A 117 1.87 9.64 -30.65
C ALA A 117 2.04 8.85 -31.96
N ALA A 118 1.88 7.53 -31.91
CA ALA A 118 1.93 6.68 -33.10
C ALA A 118 0.83 7.03 -34.11
N ALA A 119 -0.42 7.19 -33.65
CA ALA A 119 -1.54 7.57 -34.52
C ALA A 119 -1.37 8.99 -35.09
N SER A 120 -0.95 9.96 -34.28
CA SER A 120 -0.71 11.35 -34.72
C SER A 120 0.41 11.40 -35.79
N GLY A 121 1.51 10.70 -35.57
CA GLY A 121 2.61 10.63 -36.54
C GLY A 121 2.22 9.93 -37.85
N PHE A 122 1.37 8.90 -37.77
CA PHE A 122 0.82 8.23 -38.94
C PHE A 122 -0.06 9.18 -39.77
N LEU A 123 -0.95 9.91 -39.12
CA LEU A 123 -1.84 10.90 -39.75
C LEU A 123 -1.05 12.03 -40.43
N ALA A 124 -0.02 12.55 -39.77
CA ALA A 124 0.82 13.62 -40.30
C ALA A 124 1.53 13.24 -41.61
N ALA A 125 1.81 11.95 -41.83
CA ALA A 125 2.43 11.46 -43.07
C ALA A 125 1.58 11.72 -44.32
N GLY A 126 0.25 11.63 -44.18
CA GLY A 126 -0.70 11.70 -45.27
C GLY A 126 -1.20 13.11 -45.60
N ARG A 127 -0.66 14.16 -44.96
CA ARG A 127 -1.11 15.54 -45.18
C ARG A 127 -0.72 16.06 -46.55
N GLN A 128 -1.71 16.59 -47.27
CA GLN A 128 -1.52 17.31 -48.52
C GLN A 128 -1.01 18.74 -48.26
N PRO A 129 -0.34 19.38 -49.25
CA PRO A 129 0.11 20.77 -49.12
C PRO A 129 -1.08 21.70 -48.92
N ALA A 130 -0.98 22.59 -47.93
CA ALA A 130 -1.92 23.70 -47.77
C ALA A 130 -1.69 24.77 -48.84
N ASP A 131 -2.70 25.62 -49.08
CA ASP A 131 -2.58 26.74 -50.02
C ASP A 131 -1.35 27.62 -49.72
N GLY A 132 -0.51 27.84 -50.74
CA GLY A 132 0.73 28.61 -50.62
C GLY A 132 1.92 27.83 -50.05
N VAL A 133 1.79 26.54 -49.78
CA VAL A 133 2.88 25.64 -49.35
C VAL A 133 3.28 24.73 -50.49
N THR A 134 4.57 24.65 -50.81
CA THR A 134 5.06 23.72 -51.82
C THR A 134 5.07 22.27 -51.30
N ASP A 135 4.96 21.29 -52.20
CA ASP A 135 5.08 19.86 -51.85
C ASP A 135 6.33 19.54 -51.02
N GLN A 136 7.45 20.20 -51.34
CA GLN A 136 8.72 20.02 -50.64
C GLN A 136 8.64 20.56 -49.20
N GLN A 137 8.07 21.74 -49.01
CA GLN A 137 7.85 22.32 -47.68
C GLN A 137 6.88 21.46 -46.86
N GLN A 138 5.78 20.98 -47.46
CA GLN A 138 4.83 20.11 -46.76
C GLN A 138 5.49 18.80 -46.31
N LYS A 139 6.31 18.17 -47.18
CA LYS A 139 7.07 16.97 -46.82
C LYS A 139 8.03 17.22 -45.65
N GLN A 140 8.68 18.38 -45.61
CA GLN A 140 9.56 18.76 -44.50
C GLN A 140 8.77 18.93 -43.19
N LEU A 141 7.62 19.62 -43.22
CA LEU A 141 6.73 19.78 -42.07
C LEU A 141 6.19 18.43 -41.56
N ASN A 142 5.80 17.53 -42.47
CA ASN A 142 5.36 16.19 -42.11
C ASN A 142 6.49 15.37 -41.47
N ALA A 143 7.71 15.46 -42.01
CA ALA A 143 8.87 14.77 -41.47
C ALA A 143 9.28 15.30 -40.09
N GLU A 144 9.19 16.62 -39.86
CA GLU A 144 9.46 17.22 -38.56
C GLU A 144 8.45 16.75 -37.51
N TYR A 145 7.15 16.82 -37.82
CA TYR A 145 6.10 16.35 -36.92
C TYR A 145 6.29 14.86 -36.57
N GLN A 146 6.57 14.02 -37.57
CA GLN A 146 6.86 12.61 -37.36
C GLN A 146 8.06 12.36 -36.44
N ARG A 147 9.14 13.15 -36.56
CA ARG A 147 10.31 13.02 -35.68
C ARG A 147 9.92 13.25 -34.23
N VAL A 148 9.13 14.30 -33.96
CA VAL A 148 8.66 14.62 -32.61
C VAL A 148 7.76 13.50 -32.06
N THR A 149 6.78 13.05 -32.84
CA THR A 149 5.88 11.98 -32.39
C THR A 149 6.59 10.63 -32.25
N ASN A 150 7.58 10.33 -33.07
CA ASN A 150 8.37 9.10 -32.96
C ASN A 150 9.27 9.13 -31.73
N ALA A 151 9.87 10.28 -31.42
CA ALA A 151 10.65 10.46 -30.19
C ALA A 151 9.77 10.32 -28.94
N ARG A 152 8.55 10.88 -28.96
CA ARG A 152 7.56 10.72 -27.88
C ARG A 152 7.15 9.25 -27.72
N PHE A 153 6.76 8.59 -28.81
CA PHE A 153 6.44 7.17 -28.83
C PHE A 153 7.55 6.29 -28.22
N GLN A 154 8.80 6.51 -28.63
CA GLN A 154 9.93 5.72 -28.10
C GLN A 154 10.12 5.97 -26.62
N LYS A 155 10.13 7.24 -26.19
CA LYS A 155 10.25 7.63 -24.78
C LYS A 155 9.17 6.98 -23.93
N ASP A 156 7.93 6.96 -24.41
CA ASP A 156 6.81 6.42 -23.64
C ASP A 156 6.85 4.88 -23.57
N LEU A 157 7.29 4.19 -24.63
CA LEU A 157 7.56 2.76 -24.58
C LEU A 157 8.69 2.42 -23.62
N ASP A 158 9.79 3.18 -23.65
CA ASP A 158 10.92 2.99 -22.75
C ASP A 158 10.50 3.22 -21.29
N THR A 159 9.72 4.28 -21.04
CA THR A 159 9.16 4.58 -19.72
C THR A 159 8.24 3.45 -19.25
N ALA A 160 7.32 2.97 -20.10
CA ALA A 160 6.44 1.85 -19.77
C ALA A 160 7.24 0.57 -19.42
N ALA A 161 8.28 0.25 -20.21
CA ALA A 161 9.14 -0.91 -19.97
C ALA A 161 9.92 -0.80 -18.65
N GLU A 162 10.50 0.37 -18.36
CA GLU A 162 11.22 0.65 -17.11
C GLU A 162 10.31 0.49 -15.89
N LYS A 163 9.11 1.07 -15.96
CA LYS A 163 8.11 1.00 -14.88
C LYS A 163 7.58 -0.42 -14.70
N LEU A 164 7.33 -1.15 -15.77
CA LEU A 164 6.95 -2.57 -15.70
C LEU A 164 8.03 -3.42 -15.04
N SER A 165 9.31 -3.17 -15.36
CA SER A 165 10.44 -3.85 -14.73
C SER A 165 10.53 -3.55 -13.23
N THR A 166 10.37 -2.28 -12.86
CA THR A 166 10.37 -1.82 -11.46
C THR A 166 9.21 -2.42 -10.66
N ALA A 167 8.01 -2.44 -11.24
CA ALA A 167 6.83 -3.04 -10.65
C ALA A 167 6.99 -4.56 -10.48
N ALA A 168 7.58 -5.25 -11.47
CA ALA A 168 7.88 -6.68 -11.39
C ALA A 168 8.81 -7.03 -10.23
N ALA A 169 9.87 -6.24 -10.03
CA ALA A 169 10.82 -6.41 -8.92
C ALA A 169 10.14 -6.22 -7.55
N SER A 170 9.22 -5.26 -7.45
CA SER A 170 8.54 -4.90 -6.21
C SER A 170 7.33 -5.79 -5.86
N SER A 171 6.71 -6.43 -6.85
CA SER A 171 5.54 -7.32 -6.70
C SER A 171 5.87 -8.67 -6.04
N ARG A 172 7.16 -9.03 -5.88
CA ARG A 172 7.64 -10.33 -5.35
C ARG A 172 7.05 -11.56 -6.09
N GLY A 173 6.54 -11.37 -7.31
CA GLY A 173 6.08 -12.44 -8.22
C GLY A 173 4.82 -13.20 -7.79
N LYS A 174 3.94 -12.62 -6.97
CA LYS A 174 2.69 -13.27 -6.54
C LYS A 174 1.49 -12.31 -6.62
N GLY A 175 0.33 -12.84 -6.99
CA GLY A 175 -0.94 -12.10 -7.03
C GLY A 175 -1.26 -11.49 -8.40
N LYS A 176 -2.40 -10.81 -8.48
CA LYS A 176 -2.97 -10.30 -9.74
C LYS A 176 -2.07 -9.27 -10.43
N SER A 177 -1.41 -8.38 -9.68
CA SER A 177 -0.48 -7.39 -10.25
C SER A 177 0.63 -8.05 -11.08
N ALA A 178 1.21 -9.16 -10.58
CA ALA A 178 2.25 -9.89 -11.30
C ALA A 178 1.74 -10.49 -12.62
N GLU A 179 0.48 -10.96 -12.66
CA GLU A 179 -0.14 -11.48 -13.89
C GLU A 179 -0.32 -10.38 -14.93
N TYR A 180 -0.82 -9.20 -14.53
CA TYR A 180 -1.00 -8.06 -15.44
C TYR A 180 0.35 -7.51 -15.94
N ILE A 181 1.36 -7.43 -15.06
CA ILE A 181 2.72 -7.02 -15.45
C ILE A 181 3.30 -8.00 -16.47
N ALA A 182 3.16 -9.31 -16.24
CA ALA A 182 3.64 -10.34 -17.17
C ALA A 182 2.91 -10.27 -18.53
N GLN A 183 1.60 -10.02 -18.52
CA GLN A 183 0.83 -9.81 -19.75
C GLN A 183 1.34 -8.59 -20.52
N LEU A 184 1.51 -7.44 -19.85
CA LEU A 184 1.98 -6.21 -20.47
C LEU A 184 3.40 -6.36 -21.05
N ASN A 185 4.31 -7.00 -20.31
CA ASN A 185 5.67 -7.29 -20.78
C ASN A 185 5.69 -8.16 -22.04
N ARG A 186 4.71 -9.05 -22.21
CA ARG A 186 4.58 -9.86 -23.44
C ARG A 186 4.01 -9.05 -24.60
N LEU A 187 3.03 -8.18 -24.35
CA LEU A 187 2.34 -7.43 -25.40
C LEU A 187 3.12 -6.22 -25.90
N LEU A 188 4.00 -5.64 -25.06
CA LEU A 188 4.74 -4.42 -25.40
C LEU A 188 5.61 -4.55 -26.67
N PRO A 189 6.43 -5.62 -26.83
CA PRO A 189 7.22 -5.81 -28.05
C PRO A 189 6.35 -6.08 -29.28
N GLU A 190 5.26 -6.83 -29.13
CA GLU A 190 4.32 -7.12 -30.22
C GLU A 190 3.63 -5.85 -30.73
N TYR A 191 3.23 -4.97 -29.80
CA TYR A 191 2.69 -3.66 -30.15
C TYR A 191 3.72 -2.81 -30.91
N ALA A 192 4.96 -2.73 -30.41
CA ALA A 192 6.03 -1.97 -31.06
C ALA A 192 6.30 -2.46 -32.49
N GLU A 193 6.35 -3.78 -32.71
CA GLU A 193 6.52 -4.39 -34.02
C GLU A 193 5.40 -3.99 -35.01
N ARG A 194 4.13 -4.07 -34.57
CA ARG A 194 2.98 -3.70 -35.41
C ARG A 194 3.01 -2.22 -35.79
N ILE A 195 3.43 -1.32 -34.88
CA ILE A 195 3.59 0.10 -35.18
C ILE A 195 4.72 0.36 -36.18
N GLU A 196 5.87 -0.29 -36.03
CA GLU A 196 6.98 -0.13 -36.98
C GLU A 196 6.64 -0.67 -38.38
N THR A 197 5.86 -1.75 -38.43
CA THR A 197 5.32 -2.29 -39.68
C THR A 197 4.35 -1.30 -40.32
N ALA A 198 3.45 -0.73 -39.54
CA ALA A 198 2.52 0.31 -40.01
C ALA A 198 3.27 1.52 -40.57
N ARG A 199 4.28 2.04 -39.86
CA ARG A 199 5.11 3.17 -40.30
C ARG A 199 5.87 2.86 -41.58
N THR A 200 6.38 1.64 -41.72
CA THR A 200 7.12 1.21 -42.92
C THR A 200 6.22 1.19 -44.15
N TYR A 201 5.03 0.59 -44.06
CA TYR A 201 4.07 0.62 -45.16
C TYR A 201 3.53 2.02 -45.45
N ASN A 202 3.34 2.86 -44.42
CA ASN A 202 2.90 4.24 -44.58
C ASN A 202 3.93 5.08 -45.37
N ARG A 203 5.23 4.90 -45.11
CA ARG A 203 6.30 5.54 -45.89
C ARG A 203 6.32 5.14 -47.36
N GLN A 204 5.80 3.96 -47.68
CA GLN A 204 5.66 3.46 -49.06
C GLN A 204 4.34 3.86 -49.71
N GLY A 205 3.45 4.57 -48.99
CA GLY A 205 2.12 4.94 -49.48
C GLY A 205 1.16 3.76 -49.64
N LEU A 206 1.44 2.63 -48.99
CA LEU A 206 0.63 1.42 -49.13
C LEU A 206 -0.53 1.42 -48.12
N PRO A 207 -1.78 1.14 -48.56
CA PRO A 207 -2.96 1.10 -47.67
C PRO A 207 -2.83 0.14 -46.49
N LEU A 208 -1.95 -0.86 -46.61
CA LEU A 208 -1.64 -1.84 -45.57
C LEU A 208 -1.12 -1.19 -44.28
N GLY A 209 -0.49 -0.01 -44.36
CA GLY A 209 -0.05 0.73 -43.16
C GLY A 209 -1.20 1.08 -42.22
N GLY A 210 -2.36 1.49 -42.75
CA GLY A 210 -3.53 1.82 -41.94
C GLY A 210 -4.19 0.58 -41.33
N ALA A 211 -4.07 -0.58 -41.97
CA ALA A 211 -4.55 -1.85 -41.40
C ALA A 211 -3.69 -2.28 -40.22
N TYR A 212 -2.36 -2.24 -40.34
CA TYR A 212 -1.45 -2.53 -39.22
C TYR A 212 -1.61 -1.55 -38.06
N LEU A 213 -1.79 -0.25 -38.34
CA LEU A 213 -2.02 0.72 -37.27
C LEU A 213 -3.32 0.43 -36.51
N ARG A 214 -4.43 0.15 -37.21
CA ARG A 214 -5.69 -0.23 -36.56
C ARG A 214 -5.54 -1.52 -35.75
N ASN A 215 -4.80 -2.50 -36.26
CA ASN A 215 -4.53 -3.74 -35.56
C ASN A 215 -3.63 -3.56 -34.31
N ALA A 216 -2.66 -2.65 -34.35
CA ALA A 216 -1.85 -2.27 -33.20
C ALA A 216 -2.69 -1.52 -32.15
N ASN A 217 -3.53 -0.60 -32.60
CA ASN A 217 -4.44 0.13 -31.73
C ASN A 217 -5.47 -0.80 -31.08
N ASP A 218 -6.00 -1.79 -31.81
CA ASP A 218 -6.90 -2.80 -31.25
C ASP A 218 -6.22 -3.59 -30.12
N LEU A 219 -4.95 -3.98 -30.29
CA LEU A 219 -4.17 -4.61 -29.23
C LEU A 219 -4.02 -3.69 -28.02
N MET A 220 -3.71 -2.41 -28.26
CA MET A 220 -3.59 -1.41 -27.20
C MET A 220 -4.91 -1.23 -26.43
N GLN A 221 -6.01 -0.98 -27.13
CA GLN A 221 -7.31 -0.64 -26.54
C GLN A 221 -8.02 -1.84 -25.90
N LYS A 222 -7.91 -3.03 -26.49
CA LYS A 222 -8.66 -4.22 -26.04
C LYS A 222 -7.90 -5.09 -25.06
N GLU A 223 -6.56 -5.00 -25.03
CA GLU A 223 -5.72 -5.86 -24.18
C GLU A 223 -4.81 -5.06 -23.26
N MET A 224 -3.99 -4.16 -23.79
CA MET A 224 -2.95 -3.50 -22.99
C MET A 224 -3.50 -2.47 -22.00
N LEU A 225 -4.32 -1.52 -22.44
CA LEU A 225 -4.90 -0.50 -21.56
C LEU A 225 -5.83 -1.12 -20.50
N PRO A 226 -6.69 -2.12 -20.81
CA PRO A 226 -7.43 -2.84 -19.79
C PRO A 226 -6.54 -3.55 -18.77
N ALA A 227 -5.47 -4.23 -19.20
CA ALA A 227 -4.51 -4.87 -18.28
C ALA A 227 -3.78 -3.84 -17.40
N ALA A 228 -3.37 -2.71 -17.97
CA ALA A 228 -2.74 -1.61 -17.24
C ALA A 228 -3.72 -0.97 -16.24
N LYS A 229 -5.00 -0.84 -16.59
CA LYS A 229 -6.02 -0.36 -15.66
C LYS A 229 -6.27 -1.34 -14.52
N LEU A 230 -6.33 -2.64 -14.80
CA LEU A 230 -6.46 -3.66 -13.75
C LEU A 230 -5.25 -3.69 -12.81
N LEU A 231 -4.04 -3.47 -13.33
CA LEU A 231 -2.83 -3.26 -12.51
C LEU A 231 -2.99 -2.02 -11.63
N TYR A 232 -3.39 -0.89 -12.20
CA TYR A 232 -3.60 0.35 -11.46
C TYR A 232 -4.64 0.23 -10.35
N ASP A 233 -5.80 -0.37 -10.65
CA ASP A 233 -6.87 -0.58 -9.67
C ASP A 233 -6.44 -1.57 -8.56
N ALA A 234 -5.59 -2.56 -8.88
CA ALA A 234 -5.03 -3.49 -7.89
C ALA A 234 -4.05 -2.78 -6.93
N GLU A 235 -3.16 -1.92 -7.44
CA GLU A 235 -2.23 -1.17 -6.61
C GLU A 235 -2.93 -0.09 -5.77
N LYS A 236 -3.98 0.58 -6.30
CA LYS A 236 -4.85 1.46 -5.49
C LYS A 236 -5.44 0.71 -4.29
N LYS A 237 -5.97 -0.49 -4.52
CA LYS A 237 -6.57 -1.30 -3.46
C LYS A 237 -5.55 -1.74 -2.42
N GLN A 238 -4.32 -2.05 -2.81
CA GLN A 238 -3.25 -2.37 -1.88
C GLN A 238 -2.87 -1.15 -1.05
N LEU A 239 -2.75 0.02 -1.67
CA LEU A 239 -2.50 1.29 -0.99
C LEU A 239 -3.60 1.60 0.05
N ASP A 240 -4.87 1.44 -0.31
CA ASP A 240 -6.01 1.63 0.60
C ASP A 240 -5.95 0.68 1.81
N ALA A 241 -5.55 -0.58 1.59
CA ALA A 241 -5.39 -1.55 2.66
C ALA A 241 -4.27 -1.16 3.64
N ASP A 242 -3.11 -0.76 3.12
CA ASP A 242 -1.97 -0.35 3.96
C ASP A 242 -2.29 0.92 4.76
N TYR A 243 -3.08 1.85 4.19
CA TYR A 243 -3.62 2.99 4.93
C TYR A 243 -4.59 2.60 6.05
N SER A 244 -5.49 1.64 5.79
CA SER A 244 -6.42 1.13 6.80
C SER A 244 -5.68 0.52 7.99
N ASP A 245 -4.63 -0.25 7.72
CA ASP A 245 -3.80 -0.88 8.75
C ASP A 245 -3.00 0.19 9.53
N ALA A 246 -2.42 1.16 8.84
CA ALA A 246 -1.66 2.24 9.48
C ALA A 246 -2.53 3.19 10.33
N LYS A 247 -3.78 3.46 9.92
CA LYS A 247 -4.73 4.34 10.65
C LYS A 247 -5.47 3.68 11.80
N SER A 248 -5.42 2.34 11.93
CA SER A 248 -6.21 1.61 12.92
C SER A 248 -5.81 1.96 14.36
N TYR A 249 -6.79 2.27 15.23
CA TYR A 249 -6.53 2.65 16.62
C TYR A 249 -5.97 1.49 17.48
N PRO A 250 -4.93 1.70 18.31
CA PRO A 250 -4.30 0.65 19.10
C PRO A 250 -5.08 0.31 20.39
N TRP A 251 -6.36 -0.03 20.25
CA TRP A 251 -7.27 -0.32 21.38
C TRP A 251 -6.72 -1.32 22.39
N PRO A 252 -6.07 -2.43 22.00
CA PRO A 252 -5.51 -3.37 22.97
C PRO A 252 -4.41 -2.75 23.84
N ALA A 253 -3.56 -1.87 23.28
CA ALA A 253 -2.50 -1.22 24.04
C ALA A 253 -3.08 -0.18 25.00
N ILE A 254 -4.01 0.65 24.52
CA ILE A 254 -4.71 1.65 25.33
C ILE A 254 -5.43 0.98 26.50
N GLY A 255 -6.23 -0.05 26.22
CA GLY A 255 -6.98 -0.79 27.23
C GLY A 255 -6.07 -1.42 28.28
N LEU A 256 -4.99 -2.09 27.84
CA LEU A 256 -4.04 -2.74 28.76
C LEU A 256 -3.28 -1.71 29.61
N GLY A 257 -2.89 -0.57 29.05
CA GLY A 257 -2.23 0.48 29.82
C GLY A 257 -3.15 1.12 30.86
N VAL A 258 -4.44 1.35 30.53
CA VAL A 258 -5.43 1.82 31.51
C VAL A 258 -5.56 0.83 32.67
N VAL A 259 -5.62 -0.48 32.37
CA VAL A 259 -5.64 -1.53 33.39
C VAL A 259 -4.38 -1.48 34.26
N VAL A 260 -3.19 -1.33 33.66
CA VAL A 260 -1.91 -1.19 34.40
C VAL A 260 -1.96 0.00 35.36
N LEU A 261 -2.40 1.18 34.90
CA LEU A 261 -2.52 2.37 35.75
C LEU A 261 -3.49 2.16 36.91
N VAL A 262 -4.67 1.57 36.66
CA VAL A 262 -5.65 1.27 37.70
C VAL A 262 -5.07 0.32 38.75
N VAL A 263 -4.36 -0.72 38.34
CA VAL A 263 -3.72 -1.68 39.25
C VAL A 263 -2.60 -1.02 40.06
N LEU A 264 -1.76 -0.19 39.43
CA LEU A 264 -0.69 0.55 40.11
C LEU A 264 -1.26 1.52 41.16
N VAL A 265 -2.28 2.30 40.81
CA VAL A 265 -2.94 3.24 41.74
C VAL A 265 -3.62 2.49 42.89
N ARG A 266 -4.32 1.39 42.60
CA ARG A 266 -4.94 0.52 43.63
C ARG A 266 -3.90 -0.07 44.59
N ALA A 267 -2.74 -0.49 44.08
CA ALA A 267 -1.65 -1.00 44.91
C ALA A 267 -1.06 0.09 45.81
N GLN A 268 -0.90 1.31 45.30
CA GLN A 268 -0.45 2.47 46.09
C GLN A 268 -1.45 2.86 47.17
N LEU A 269 -2.75 2.97 46.84
CA LEU A 269 -3.82 3.29 47.80
C LEU A 269 -3.93 2.24 48.90
N ARG A 270 -3.81 0.95 48.55
CA ARG A 270 -3.79 -0.14 49.53
C ARG A 270 -2.62 -0.03 50.49
N ASN A 271 -1.42 0.22 49.98
CA ASN A 271 -0.22 0.41 50.80
C ASN A 271 -0.38 1.62 51.72
N TYR A 272 -0.87 2.75 51.20
CA TYR A 272 -1.13 3.96 51.99
C TYR A 272 -2.12 3.69 53.13
N ARG A 273 -3.29 3.10 52.82
CA ARG A 273 -4.34 2.81 53.82
C ARG A 273 -3.95 1.76 54.86
N ARG A 274 -3.11 0.77 54.52
CA ARG A 274 -2.70 -0.28 55.47
C ARG A 274 -1.45 0.06 56.27
N THR A 275 -0.55 0.89 55.77
CA THR A 275 0.75 1.16 56.42
C THR A 275 0.98 2.61 56.84
N ASN A 276 0.07 3.54 56.53
CA ASN A 276 0.14 4.98 56.87
C ASN A 276 1.48 5.67 56.54
N ARG A 277 2.29 5.08 55.64
CA ARG A 277 3.62 5.58 55.26
C ARG A 277 3.64 6.08 53.80
N VAL A 278 4.57 7.00 53.56
CA VAL A 278 4.83 7.74 52.32
C VAL A 278 5.01 6.80 51.10
N PHE A 279 4.62 7.29 49.92
CA PHE A 279 4.57 6.55 48.66
C PHE A 279 5.86 5.76 48.35
N ASN A 280 5.71 4.55 47.80
CA ASN A 280 6.86 3.76 47.33
C ASN A 280 7.41 4.36 46.04
N HIS A 281 8.63 4.92 46.09
CA HIS A 281 9.31 5.53 44.94
C HIS A 281 9.34 4.62 43.70
N GLY A 282 9.46 3.29 43.85
CA GLY A 282 9.44 2.36 42.71
C GLY A 282 8.07 2.24 42.04
N LEU A 283 6.98 2.24 42.82
CA LEU A 283 5.61 2.23 42.28
C LEU A 283 5.25 3.58 41.64
N VAL A 284 5.74 4.69 42.20
CA VAL A 284 5.58 6.03 41.63
C VAL A 284 6.32 6.12 40.30
N ALA A 285 7.58 5.67 40.23
CA ALA A 285 8.36 5.63 39.00
C ALA A 285 7.69 4.75 37.93
N ALA A 286 7.20 3.57 38.29
CA ALA A 286 6.46 2.71 37.37
C ALA A 286 5.16 3.35 36.86
N THR A 287 4.46 4.10 37.72
CA THR A 287 3.23 4.82 37.32
C THR A 287 3.57 5.97 36.38
N ALA A 288 4.58 6.78 36.72
CA ALA A 288 5.04 7.88 35.88
C ALA A 288 5.48 7.38 34.50
N ALA A 289 6.31 6.32 34.44
CA ALA A 289 6.74 5.70 33.19
C ALA A 289 5.54 5.16 32.38
N SER A 290 4.61 4.45 33.01
CA SER A 290 3.41 3.92 32.33
C SER A 290 2.52 5.02 31.78
N THR A 291 2.34 6.11 32.54
CA THR A 291 1.59 7.30 32.11
C THR A 291 2.28 7.99 30.94
N VAL A 292 3.60 8.15 30.98
CA VAL A 292 4.36 8.74 29.87
C VAL A 292 4.21 7.90 28.60
N VAL A 293 4.33 6.57 28.69
CA VAL A 293 4.12 5.68 27.52
C VAL A 293 2.70 5.81 26.98
N LEU A 294 1.69 5.83 27.85
CA LEU A 294 0.30 5.98 27.42
C LEU A 294 0.01 7.34 26.77
N LEU A 295 0.53 8.42 27.35
CA LEU A 295 0.40 9.76 26.79
C LEU A 295 1.14 9.86 25.46
N TRP A 296 2.36 9.33 25.38
CA TRP A 296 3.12 9.30 24.14
C TRP A 296 2.38 8.49 23.07
N LEU A 297 1.84 7.32 23.42
CA LEU A 297 1.01 6.52 22.52
C LEU A 297 -0.21 7.30 22.03
N ALA A 298 -0.93 7.98 22.93
CA ALA A 298 -2.12 8.75 22.56
C ALA A 298 -1.77 9.93 21.65
N VAL A 299 -0.76 10.73 22.01
CA VAL A 299 -0.32 11.93 21.26
C VAL A 299 0.29 11.51 19.93
N GLY A 300 1.25 10.59 19.94
CA GLY A 300 1.92 10.12 18.73
C GLY A 300 0.96 9.45 17.74
N HIS A 301 -0.01 8.67 18.24
CA HIS A 301 -1.04 8.12 17.38
C HIS A 301 -1.96 9.20 16.81
N THR A 302 -2.34 10.21 17.60
CA THR A 302 -3.19 11.31 17.11
C THR A 302 -2.49 12.10 15.99
N VAL A 303 -1.20 12.43 16.16
CA VAL A 303 -0.41 13.16 15.14
C VAL A 303 -0.21 12.31 13.89
N ALA A 304 0.14 11.04 14.05
CA ALA A 304 0.31 10.14 12.92
C ALA A 304 -1.02 9.88 12.19
N PHE A 305 -2.12 9.73 12.93
CA PHE A 305 -3.45 9.60 12.35
C PHE A 305 -3.84 10.85 11.56
N SER A 306 -3.61 12.05 12.09
CA SER A 306 -3.89 13.29 11.35
C SER A 306 -3.03 13.41 10.09
N GLY A 307 -1.72 13.12 10.18
CA GLY A 307 -0.81 13.17 9.03
C GLY A 307 -1.17 12.15 7.95
N LEU A 308 -1.48 10.91 8.32
CA LEU A 308 -1.94 9.89 7.38
C LEU A 308 -3.35 10.16 6.85
N SER A 309 -4.23 10.82 7.62
CA SER A 309 -5.56 11.20 7.11
C SER A 309 -5.45 12.28 6.06
N SER A 310 -4.74 13.38 6.37
CA SER A 310 -4.43 14.45 5.42
C SER A 310 -3.77 13.89 4.15
N SER A 311 -2.67 13.14 4.30
CA SER A 311 -1.98 12.51 3.17
C SER A 311 -2.89 11.63 2.28
N TYR A 312 -3.89 10.97 2.86
CA TYR A 312 -4.85 10.16 2.10
C TYR A 312 -5.96 10.98 1.45
N ASP A 313 -6.65 11.81 2.25
CA ASP A 313 -7.84 12.55 1.85
C ASP A 313 -7.49 13.67 0.87
N GLU A 314 -6.34 14.31 1.08
CA GLU A 314 -5.84 15.41 0.25
C GLU A 314 -4.91 14.84 -0.83
N GLY A 315 -3.87 14.09 -0.48
CA GLY A 315 -2.89 13.59 -1.45
C GLY A 315 -3.40 12.44 -2.34
N VAL A 316 -3.69 11.26 -1.76
CA VAL A 316 -4.02 10.05 -2.54
C VAL A 316 -5.31 10.21 -3.34
N ARG A 317 -6.36 10.78 -2.75
CA ARG A 317 -7.63 11.00 -3.45
C ARG A 317 -7.49 11.98 -4.61
N SER A 318 -6.75 13.07 -4.41
CA SER A 318 -6.43 14.04 -5.47
C SER A 318 -5.64 13.38 -6.59
N LEU A 319 -4.57 12.64 -6.26
CA LEU A 319 -3.77 11.88 -7.22
C LEU A 319 -4.60 10.86 -8.01
N ASN A 320 -5.49 10.12 -7.36
CA ASN A 320 -6.37 9.17 -8.03
C ASN A 320 -7.28 9.87 -9.04
N THR A 321 -7.85 11.01 -8.65
CA THR A 321 -8.76 11.78 -9.51
C THR A 321 -8.03 12.42 -10.69
N LEU A 322 -6.83 12.96 -10.48
CA LEU A 322 -5.99 13.53 -11.53
C LEU A 322 -5.51 12.46 -12.53
N ASN A 323 -5.12 11.29 -12.03
CA ASN A 323 -4.73 10.18 -12.90
C ASN A 323 -5.94 9.65 -13.70
N ASP A 324 -7.12 9.52 -13.08
CA ASP A 324 -8.34 9.13 -13.79
C ASP A 324 -8.71 10.17 -14.87
N ALA A 325 -8.55 11.48 -14.60
CA ALA A 325 -8.69 12.52 -15.62
C ALA A 325 -7.66 12.38 -16.75
N ARG A 326 -6.41 12.05 -16.42
CA ARG A 326 -5.36 11.86 -17.43
C ARG A 326 -5.65 10.67 -18.34
N ILE A 327 -6.18 9.58 -17.76
CA ILE A 327 -6.67 8.41 -18.49
C ILE A 327 -7.72 8.84 -19.53
N SER A 328 -8.72 9.63 -19.12
CA SER A 328 -9.76 10.12 -20.03
C SER A 328 -9.21 11.05 -21.12
N ILE A 329 -8.28 11.96 -20.80
CA ILE A 329 -7.60 12.82 -21.79
C ILE A 329 -6.89 11.98 -22.86
N LEU A 330 -6.12 10.97 -22.44
CA LEU A 330 -5.36 10.12 -23.35
C LEU A 330 -6.26 9.22 -24.21
N GLN A 331 -7.33 8.67 -23.62
CA GLN A 331 -8.33 7.90 -24.36
C GLN A 331 -9.09 8.78 -25.37
N ALA A 332 -9.46 10.00 -24.98
CA ALA A 332 -10.09 10.96 -25.89
C ALA A 332 -9.17 11.27 -27.08
N ARG A 333 -7.88 11.51 -26.83
CA ARG A 333 -6.92 11.80 -27.91
C ARG A 333 -6.73 10.62 -28.85
N GLY A 334 -6.70 9.40 -28.29
CA GLY A 334 -6.72 8.16 -29.06
C GLY A 334 -7.96 8.08 -29.96
N GLY A 335 -9.15 8.29 -29.39
CA GLY A 335 -10.43 8.30 -30.12
C GLY A 335 -10.45 9.31 -31.26
N GLU A 336 -10.11 10.57 -30.98
CA GLU A 336 -10.05 11.64 -31.99
C GLU A 336 -9.15 11.26 -33.19
N ASN A 337 -7.94 10.78 -32.93
CA ASN A 337 -7.02 10.37 -33.99
C ASN A 337 -7.60 9.20 -34.81
N LEU A 338 -8.26 8.24 -34.14
CA LEU A 338 -8.81 7.06 -34.80
C LEU A 338 -10.02 7.37 -35.68
N THR A 339 -10.79 8.42 -35.40
CA THR A 339 -11.84 8.88 -36.34
C THR A 339 -11.25 9.16 -37.73
N LEU A 340 -10.10 9.84 -37.79
CA LEU A 340 -9.41 10.18 -39.04
C LEU A 340 -8.62 9.01 -39.63
N VAL A 341 -8.03 8.14 -38.81
CA VAL A 341 -7.34 6.93 -39.29
C VAL A 341 -8.33 5.97 -39.92
N ALA A 342 -9.49 5.76 -39.29
CA ALA A 342 -10.51 4.85 -39.77
C ALA A 342 -11.39 5.46 -40.86
N ARG A 343 -11.44 6.79 -41.00
CA ARG A 343 -12.23 7.51 -42.01
C ARG A 343 -13.71 7.08 -42.03
N GLY A 344 -14.30 6.92 -40.84
CA GLY A 344 -15.68 6.46 -40.71
C GLY A 344 -15.93 4.98 -41.05
N ALA A 345 -14.89 4.16 -41.25
CA ALA A 345 -15.05 2.74 -41.60
C ALA A 345 -15.54 1.84 -40.44
N VAL A 346 -15.55 2.36 -39.21
CA VAL A 346 -15.93 1.60 -38.01
C VAL A 346 -17.12 2.30 -37.37
N THR A 347 -18.32 1.76 -37.59
CA THR A 347 -19.56 2.34 -37.09
C THR A 347 -20.39 1.33 -36.30
N VAL A 348 -21.13 1.82 -35.32
CA VAL A 348 -22.18 1.10 -34.60
C VAL A 348 -23.42 1.99 -34.63
N ASP A 349 -24.56 1.42 -35.05
CA ASP A 349 -25.82 2.15 -35.21
C ASP A 349 -25.70 3.43 -36.09
N GLY A 350 -24.85 3.37 -37.11
CA GLY A 350 -24.60 4.49 -38.03
C GLY A 350 -23.78 5.63 -37.43
N LYS A 351 -23.22 5.47 -36.24
CA LYS A 351 -22.31 6.42 -35.58
C LYS A 351 -20.88 5.89 -35.56
N ASP A 352 -19.91 6.77 -35.72
CA ASP A 352 -18.48 6.43 -35.61
C ASP A 352 -18.16 6.00 -34.17
N VAL A 353 -17.59 4.81 -34.01
CA VAL A 353 -17.28 4.24 -32.67
C VAL A 353 -16.24 5.08 -31.93
N TYR A 354 -15.29 5.67 -32.64
CA TYR A 354 -14.24 6.47 -32.03
C TYR A 354 -14.72 7.85 -31.61
N GLU A 355 -15.71 8.41 -32.34
CA GLU A 355 -16.42 9.62 -31.93
C GLU A 355 -17.20 9.39 -30.63
N ILE A 356 -17.91 8.26 -30.53
CA ILE A 356 -18.64 7.91 -29.30
C ILE A 356 -17.66 7.85 -28.13
N GLY A 357 -16.55 7.14 -28.29
CA GLY A 357 -15.51 7.05 -27.25
C GLY A 357 -14.92 8.41 -26.88
N PHE A 358 -14.65 9.29 -27.86
CA PHE A 358 -14.21 10.66 -27.58
C PHE A 358 -15.22 11.41 -26.71
N GLN A 359 -16.51 11.38 -27.09
CA GLN A 359 -17.55 12.09 -26.35
C GLN A 359 -17.72 11.53 -24.94
N GLU A 360 -17.70 10.21 -24.76
CA GLU A 360 -17.78 9.57 -23.45
C GLU A 360 -16.66 10.03 -22.51
N GLN A 361 -15.43 10.14 -23.03
CA GLN A 361 -14.30 10.61 -22.22
C GLN A 361 -14.37 12.11 -21.94
N MET A 362 -14.84 12.92 -22.88
CA MET A 362 -15.08 14.35 -22.67
C MET A 362 -16.19 14.59 -21.64
N ASP A 363 -17.25 13.79 -21.65
CA ASP A 363 -18.32 13.85 -20.66
C ASP A 363 -17.82 13.41 -19.27
N ALA A 364 -16.95 12.40 -19.20
CA ALA A 364 -16.34 11.94 -17.95
C ALA A 364 -15.41 12.97 -17.31
N LEU A 365 -14.69 13.75 -18.13
CA LEU A 365 -13.89 14.89 -17.67
C LEU A 365 -14.77 16.00 -17.08
N GLY A 366 -15.97 16.15 -17.63
CA GLY A 366 -16.95 17.16 -17.25
C GLY A 366 -16.81 18.47 -18.01
N ASP A 367 -17.90 19.22 -18.12
CA ASP A 367 -17.90 20.59 -18.64
C ASP A 367 -18.23 21.63 -17.54
N ASP A 368 -17.88 22.88 -17.82
CA ASP A 368 -18.09 24.03 -16.92
C ASP A 368 -19.58 24.46 -16.83
N THR A 369 -20.49 23.81 -17.56
CA THR A 369 -21.90 24.17 -17.61
C THR A 369 -22.68 23.52 -16.45
N ALA A 370 -22.60 24.21 -15.32
CA ALA A 370 -23.63 24.27 -14.28
C ALA A 370 -23.80 23.07 -13.33
N LYS A 371 -22.99 22.00 -13.41
CA LYS A 371 -23.08 20.89 -12.43
C LYS A 371 -21.80 20.45 -11.73
N ARG A 372 -20.64 21.13 -11.85
CA ARG A 372 -19.37 20.68 -11.20
C ARG A 372 -19.23 19.14 -11.21
N ALA A 373 -19.58 18.52 -12.33
CA ALA A 373 -19.63 17.07 -12.46
C ALA A 373 -18.46 16.65 -13.35
N GLY A 374 -17.88 15.49 -13.07
CA GLY A 374 -16.72 14.97 -13.81
C GLY A 374 -15.42 14.99 -13.01
N THR A 375 -14.41 14.31 -13.54
CA THR A 375 -13.13 14.08 -12.85
C THR A 375 -12.34 15.37 -12.65
N LEU A 376 -12.39 16.34 -13.57
CA LEU A 376 -11.66 17.61 -13.40
C LEU A 376 -12.29 18.51 -12.34
N ALA A 377 -13.63 18.50 -12.21
CA ALA A 377 -14.31 19.21 -11.14
C ALA A 377 -13.99 18.61 -9.77
N ALA A 378 -14.00 17.27 -9.67
CA ALA A 378 -13.57 16.56 -8.47
C ALA A 378 -12.11 16.86 -8.12
N ALA A 379 -11.21 16.90 -9.10
CA ALA A 379 -9.81 17.27 -8.90
C ALA A 379 -9.64 18.71 -8.39
N LEU A 380 -10.49 19.63 -8.86
CA LEU A 380 -10.47 21.02 -8.38
C LEU A 380 -10.95 21.15 -6.94
N ASP A 381 -11.91 20.31 -6.54
CA ASP A 381 -12.42 20.26 -5.16
C ASP A 381 -11.44 19.61 -4.19
N THR A 382 -10.61 18.66 -4.65
CA THR A 382 -9.57 18.02 -3.84
C THR A 382 -8.25 18.80 -3.78
N ALA A 383 -7.96 19.65 -4.76
CA ALA A 383 -6.76 20.47 -4.75
C ALA A 383 -6.76 21.44 -3.54
N GLU A 384 -5.66 21.50 -2.80
CA GLU A 384 -5.61 22.31 -1.58
C GLU A 384 -5.25 23.76 -1.86
N ASP A 385 -4.14 23.95 -2.55
CA ASP A 385 -3.48 25.24 -2.68
C ASP A 385 -3.81 25.96 -3.99
N ALA A 386 -3.30 27.18 -4.12
CA ALA A 386 -3.52 27.98 -5.32
C ALA A 386 -2.79 27.41 -6.56
N ALA A 387 -1.69 26.68 -6.37
CA ALA A 387 -0.87 26.13 -7.45
C ALA A 387 -1.55 24.91 -8.09
N GLY A 388 -1.94 23.92 -7.30
CA GLY A 388 -2.73 22.75 -7.72
C GLY A 388 -4.02 23.17 -8.41
N LYS A 389 -4.80 24.08 -7.79
CA LYS A 389 -6.03 24.64 -8.39
C LYS A 389 -5.76 25.33 -9.72
N LYS A 390 -4.63 26.02 -9.87
CA LYS A 390 -4.27 26.67 -11.12
C LYS A 390 -4.01 25.64 -12.21
N TYR A 391 -3.24 24.58 -11.93
CA TYR A 391 -2.94 23.54 -12.92
C TYR A 391 -4.22 22.84 -13.39
N VAL A 392 -5.13 22.49 -12.47
CA VAL A 392 -6.43 21.89 -12.84
C VAL A 392 -7.26 22.83 -13.70
N LYS A 393 -7.32 24.13 -13.38
CA LYS A 393 -8.04 25.13 -14.19
C LYS A 393 -7.42 25.31 -15.58
N ASP A 394 -6.09 25.30 -15.67
CA ASP A 394 -5.39 25.36 -16.96
C ASP A 394 -5.76 24.13 -17.83
N THR A 395 -5.84 22.93 -17.23
CA THR A 395 -6.32 21.70 -17.89
C THR A 395 -7.78 21.86 -18.34
N MET A 396 -8.68 22.34 -17.49
CA MET A 396 -10.10 22.55 -17.84
C MET A 396 -10.25 23.52 -19.03
N GLY A 397 -9.49 24.62 -19.03
CA GLY A 397 -9.49 25.58 -20.14
C GLY A 397 -9.00 24.96 -21.46
N ALA A 398 -7.96 24.14 -21.39
CA ALA A 398 -7.42 23.43 -22.55
C ALA A 398 -8.39 22.36 -23.08
N VAL A 399 -9.04 21.59 -22.20
CA VAL A 399 -10.07 20.60 -22.58
C VAL A 399 -11.27 21.28 -23.24
N LYS A 400 -11.74 22.41 -22.71
CA LYS A 400 -12.82 23.19 -23.33
C LYS A 400 -12.43 23.67 -24.74
N ALA A 401 -11.24 24.27 -24.88
CA ALA A 401 -10.74 24.70 -26.18
C ALA A 401 -10.58 23.51 -27.15
N TRP A 402 -10.21 22.34 -26.64
CA TRP A 402 -10.14 21.12 -27.42
C TRP A 402 -11.51 20.69 -27.93
N GLN A 403 -12.54 20.63 -27.08
CA GLN A 403 -13.90 20.28 -27.50
C GLN A 403 -14.43 21.22 -28.60
N GLU A 404 -14.20 22.54 -28.46
CA GLU A 404 -14.60 23.53 -29.45
C GLU A 404 -13.88 23.31 -30.80
N ARG A 405 -12.55 23.11 -30.78
CA ARG A 405 -11.77 22.85 -32.00
C ARG A 405 -12.08 21.49 -32.62
N HIS A 406 -12.38 20.48 -31.80
CA HIS A 406 -12.78 19.15 -32.23
C HIS A 406 -14.11 19.20 -32.98
N ALA A 407 -15.10 19.93 -32.47
CA ALA A 407 -16.38 20.11 -33.15
C ALA A 407 -16.22 20.68 -34.57
N GLU A 408 -15.33 21.66 -34.74
CA GLU A 408 -14.99 22.21 -36.07
C GLU A 408 -14.27 21.18 -36.97
N ALA A 409 -13.37 20.37 -36.41
CA ALA A 409 -12.73 19.27 -37.15
C ALA A 409 -13.75 18.23 -37.61
N ARG A 410 -14.71 17.85 -36.75
CA ARG A 410 -15.79 16.90 -37.09
C ARG A 410 -16.76 17.47 -38.11
N LYS A 411 -17.04 18.77 -38.05
CA LYS A 411 -17.86 19.45 -39.06
C LYS A 411 -17.21 19.40 -40.44
N ALA A 412 -15.90 19.61 -40.53
CA ALA A 412 -15.16 19.45 -41.78
C ALA A 412 -15.20 17.99 -42.29
N ASP A 413 -14.91 17.02 -41.41
CA ASP A 413 -14.89 15.60 -41.77
C ASP A 413 -16.26 15.10 -42.26
N ARG A 414 -17.34 15.40 -41.53
CA ARG A 414 -18.73 15.07 -41.93
C ARG A 414 -19.18 15.81 -43.19
N GLY A 415 -18.56 16.95 -43.50
CA GLY A 415 -18.76 17.71 -44.74
C GLY A 415 -18.00 17.15 -45.95
N GLY A 416 -17.17 16.11 -45.76
CA GLY A 416 -16.33 15.52 -46.80
C GLY A 416 -14.96 16.19 -46.98
N ASP A 417 -14.65 17.21 -46.16
CA ASP A 417 -13.35 17.92 -46.16
C ASP A 417 -12.36 17.20 -45.22
N TYR A 418 -11.84 16.06 -45.69
CA TYR A 418 -10.88 15.26 -44.92
C TYR A 418 -9.57 16.01 -44.67
N ASP A 419 -9.02 16.71 -45.67
CA ASP A 419 -7.74 17.41 -45.53
C ASP A 419 -7.85 18.61 -44.57
N GLY A 420 -9.00 19.31 -44.58
CA GLY A 420 -9.30 20.34 -43.60
C GLY A 420 -9.55 19.80 -42.20
N ALA A 421 -10.18 18.62 -42.05
CA ALA A 421 -10.30 17.95 -40.75
C ALA A 421 -8.91 17.53 -40.22
N LEU A 422 -8.08 16.93 -41.07
CA LEU A 422 -6.72 16.50 -40.74
C LEU A 422 -5.84 17.67 -40.29
N SER A 423 -5.93 18.80 -40.99
CA SER A 423 -5.22 20.04 -40.62
C SER A 423 -5.70 20.62 -39.28
N ARG A 424 -6.96 20.42 -38.91
CA ARG A 424 -7.47 20.84 -37.59
C ARG A 424 -7.09 19.89 -36.46
N VAL A 425 -6.63 18.66 -36.74
CA VAL A 425 -6.26 17.69 -35.69
C VAL A 425 -4.74 17.56 -35.49
N VAL A 426 -3.97 17.51 -36.59
CA VAL A 426 -2.51 17.35 -36.60
C VAL A 426 -1.80 18.41 -37.46
N GLY A 427 -2.41 19.59 -37.60
CA GLY A 427 -1.90 20.71 -38.39
C GLY A 427 -0.72 21.47 -37.78
N GLU A 428 -0.36 22.57 -38.44
CA GLU A 428 0.59 23.56 -37.91
C GLU A 428 -0.05 24.42 -36.82
N LEU A 429 0.73 24.97 -35.88
CA LEU A 429 0.20 25.79 -34.76
C LEU A 429 -0.68 26.96 -35.23
N LYS A 430 -0.36 27.59 -36.37
CA LYS A 430 -1.17 28.66 -36.97
C LYS A 430 -2.60 28.22 -37.32
N GLN A 431 -2.80 26.93 -37.57
CA GLN A 431 -4.09 26.30 -37.87
C GLN A 431 -4.86 25.93 -36.59
N LYS A 432 -4.29 26.20 -35.41
CA LYS A 432 -4.88 25.92 -34.10
C LYS A 432 -5.35 24.46 -33.98
N PRO A 433 -4.45 23.48 -34.17
CA PRO A 433 -4.85 22.08 -34.17
C PRO A 433 -5.33 21.64 -32.78
N THR A 434 -6.17 20.63 -32.73
CA THR A 434 -6.62 20.03 -31.46
C THR A 434 -5.47 19.39 -30.69
N GLY A 435 -4.42 18.91 -31.39
CA GLY A 435 -3.20 18.41 -30.77
C GLY A 435 -2.51 19.42 -29.85
N GLU A 436 -2.56 20.72 -30.17
CA GLU A 436 -2.03 21.77 -29.29
C GLU A 436 -2.80 21.84 -27.96
N CYS A 437 -4.13 21.75 -28.01
CA CYS A 437 -4.96 21.75 -26.81
C CYS A 437 -4.72 20.51 -25.94
N PHE A 438 -4.58 19.34 -26.57
CA PHE A 438 -4.20 18.11 -25.89
C PHE A 438 -2.85 18.26 -25.17
N ASP A 439 -1.81 18.76 -25.86
CA ASP A 439 -0.48 18.91 -25.27
C ASP A 439 -0.48 19.89 -24.09
N VAL A 440 -1.25 20.98 -24.17
CA VAL A 440 -1.43 21.91 -23.06
C VAL A 440 -2.18 21.25 -21.90
N ALA A 441 -3.24 20.49 -22.18
CA ALA A 441 -4.04 19.81 -21.17
C ALA A 441 -3.23 18.74 -20.42
N ASP A 442 -2.52 17.86 -21.14
CA ASP A 442 -1.67 16.80 -20.56
C ASP A 442 -0.50 17.41 -19.78
N ALA A 443 0.15 18.47 -20.29
CA ALA A 443 1.24 19.12 -19.58
C ALA A 443 0.79 19.84 -18.30
N ALA A 444 -0.36 20.50 -18.32
CA ALA A 444 -0.94 21.12 -17.13
C ALA A 444 -1.35 20.05 -16.09
N LEU A 445 -1.93 18.94 -16.55
CA LEU A 445 -2.36 17.86 -15.66
C LEU A 445 -1.17 17.11 -15.06
N ALA A 446 -0.10 16.89 -15.84
CA ALA A 446 1.15 16.33 -15.33
C ALA A 446 1.76 17.21 -14.23
N LYS A 447 1.71 18.55 -14.37
CA LYS A 447 2.14 19.47 -13.30
C LYS A 447 1.27 19.37 -12.05
N ALA A 448 -0.04 19.20 -12.21
CA ALA A 448 -0.93 18.95 -11.07
C ALA A 448 -0.55 17.66 -10.35
N ILE A 449 -0.36 16.56 -11.08
CA ILE A 449 0.05 15.26 -10.50
C ILE A 449 1.39 15.37 -9.77
N ASP A 450 2.39 16.02 -10.38
CA ASP A 450 3.71 16.23 -9.78
C ASP A 450 3.66 17.08 -8.51
N HIS A 451 2.74 18.05 -8.46
CA HIS A 451 2.52 18.92 -7.31
C HIS A 451 1.91 18.12 -6.16
N GLU A 452 0.79 17.45 -6.39
CA GLU A 452 0.09 16.65 -5.39
C GLU A 452 0.93 15.47 -4.89
N GLN A 453 1.82 14.91 -5.71
CA GLN A 453 2.74 13.85 -5.29
C GLN A 453 3.82 14.36 -4.32
N LYS A 454 4.24 15.63 -4.43
CA LYS A 454 5.16 16.24 -3.46
C LYS A 454 4.46 16.53 -2.14
N ASP A 455 3.25 17.06 -2.20
CA ASP A 455 2.44 17.36 -1.02
C ASP A 455 2.11 16.07 -0.25
N PHE A 456 1.70 15.01 -0.97
CA PHE A 456 1.55 13.67 -0.42
C PHE A 456 2.80 13.21 0.34
N ARG A 457 3.98 13.34 -0.28
CA ARG A 457 5.24 12.84 0.30
C ARG A 457 5.59 13.59 1.57
N SER A 458 5.46 14.92 1.57
CA SER A 458 5.69 15.74 2.77
C SER A 458 4.75 15.34 3.91
N ALA A 459 3.44 15.26 3.64
CA ALA A 459 2.44 14.93 4.65
C ALA A 459 2.62 13.50 5.21
N ALA A 460 2.96 12.54 4.35
CA ALA A 460 3.21 11.17 4.75
C ALA A 460 4.54 11.03 5.53
N GLU A 461 5.61 11.73 5.14
CA GLU A 461 6.88 11.77 5.87
C GLU A 461 6.71 12.36 7.28
N ASP A 462 5.93 13.43 7.42
CA ASP A 462 5.60 14.02 8.72
C ASP A 462 4.79 13.05 9.59
N GLY A 463 3.78 12.39 9.00
CA GLY A 463 2.96 11.38 9.68
C GLY A 463 3.78 10.17 10.16
N ARG A 464 4.69 9.66 9.33
CA ARG A 464 5.65 8.60 9.70
C ARG A 464 6.64 9.11 10.75
N GLY A 465 7.14 10.33 10.60
CA GLY A 465 8.07 10.99 11.51
C GLY A 465 7.55 10.99 12.95
N ALA A 466 6.27 11.29 13.13
CA ALA A 466 5.59 11.24 14.43
C ALA A 466 5.55 9.85 15.10
N MET A 467 5.66 8.77 14.31
CA MET A 467 5.74 7.41 14.82
C MET A 467 7.18 6.94 15.15
N THR A 468 8.19 7.71 14.75
CA THR A 468 9.59 7.32 14.91
C THR A 468 9.99 7.27 16.38
N GLY A 469 10.65 6.19 16.82
CA GLY A 469 11.16 6.03 18.18
C GLY A 469 10.13 5.58 19.23
N LEU A 470 8.84 5.56 18.90
CA LEU A 470 7.77 5.03 19.77
C LEU A 470 7.99 3.56 20.19
N PRO A 471 8.32 2.62 19.28
CA PRO A 471 8.54 1.22 19.65
C PRO A 471 9.73 1.06 20.61
N VAL A 472 10.84 1.76 20.33
CA VAL A 472 12.07 1.72 21.13
C VAL A 472 11.84 2.37 22.50
N GLY A 473 11.19 3.55 22.52
CA GLY A 473 10.84 4.26 23.76
C GLY A 473 9.92 3.44 24.65
N ALA A 474 8.88 2.82 24.08
CA ALA A 474 7.96 1.96 24.82
C ALA A 474 8.68 0.73 25.40
N ALA A 475 9.57 0.08 24.62
CA ALA A 475 10.34 -1.06 25.09
C ALA A 475 11.29 -0.70 26.25
N VAL A 476 12.04 0.40 26.10
CA VAL A 476 12.96 0.89 27.15
C VAL A 476 12.20 1.26 28.42
N LEU A 477 11.10 2.00 28.29
CA LEU A 477 10.29 2.41 29.44
C LEU A 477 9.60 1.23 30.13
N ALA A 478 9.19 0.19 29.39
CA ALA A 478 8.65 -1.03 29.98
C ALA A 478 9.69 -1.78 30.81
N VAL A 479 10.93 -1.89 30.33
CA VAL A 479 12.04 -2.52 31.07
C VAL A 479 12.37 -1.71 32.33
N LEU A 480 12.43 -0.38 32.23
CA LEU A 480 12.68 0.51 33.37
C LEU A 480 11.56 0.43 34.41
N ALA A 481 10.30 0.42 33.97
CA ALA A 481 9.13 0.32 34.84
C ALA A 481 9.08 -1.05 35.56
N ALA A 482 9.36 -2.15 34.87
CA ALA A 482 9.44 -3.48 35.46
C ALA A 482 10.56 -3.55 36.51
N THR A 483 11.75 -3.02 36.18
CA THR A 483 12.90 -2.99 37.11
C THR A 483 12.60 -2.14 38.34
N GLY A 484 11.99 -0.97 38.17
CA GLY A 484 11.57 -0.09 39.26
C GLY A 484 10.51 -0.73 40.18
N ALA A 485 9.56 -1.48 39.61
CA ALA A 485 8.55 -2.21 40.38
C ALA A 485 9.18 -3.32 41.22
N VAL A 486 10.09 -4.12 40.64
CA VAL A 486 10.78 -5.22 41.33
C VAL A 486 11.68 -4.69 42.45
N LEU A 487 12.52 -3.68 42.17
CA LEU A 487 13.42 -3.08 43.15
C LEU A 487 12.65 -2.37 44.29
N GLY A 488 11.57 -1.66 43.96
CA GLY A 488 10.73 -0.98 44.96
C GLY A 488 10.02 -1.93 45.91
N ILE A 489 9.70 -3.15 45.46
CA ILE A 489 9.07 -4.18 46.30
C ILE A 489 10.12 -4.98 47.07
N GLY A 490 11.26 -5.28 46.44
CA GLY A 490 12.41 -5.96 47.06
C GLY A 490 12.99 -5.18 48.23
N ARG A 491 13.16 -3.86 48.09
CA ARG A 491 13.68 -2.99 49.16
C ARG A 491 12.73 -2.89 50.36
N ARG A 492 11.42 -3.10 50.17
CA ARG A 492 10.46 -3.21 51.28
C ARG A 492 10.50 -4.59 51.94
N LEU A 493 10.75 -5.66 51.19
CA LEU A 493 10.90 -7.02 51.75
C LEU A 493 12.14 -7.15 52.65
N SER A 494 13.18 -6.34 52.42
CA SER A 494 14.36 -6.30 53.31
C SER A 494 14.14 -5.56 54.62
N GLU A 495 13.08 -4.75 54.74
CA GLU A 495 12.74 -4.06 56.01
C GLU A 495 11.97 -4.96 57.00
N TYR A 496 11.50 -6.13 56.56
CA TYR A 496 10.79 -7.13 57.38
C TYR A 496 11.66 -8.33 57.79
N ARG A 497 12.95 -8.31 57.43
CA ARG A 497 13.97 -9.19 57.98
C ARG A 497 14.71 -8.45 59.08
#